data_AF-A7REC9-F1
#
_entry.id   AF-A7REC9-F1
#
_cell.length_a   1.000
_cell.length_b   1.000
_cell.length_c   1.000
_cell.angle_alpha   90.00
_cell.angle_beta   90.00
_cell.angle_gamma   90.00
#
_symmetry.space_group_name_H-M   'P 1'
#
loop_
_entity.id
_entity.type
_entity.pdbx_description
1 polymer ?
#
loop_
_entity_poly.entity_id
_entity_poly.type
_entity_poly.pdbx_seq_one_letter_code
_entity_poly.pdbx_strand_id
1 'polypeptide(L)'
;MAKLSSHVTALFIVVALVCAFNPVFSVEEAEAKSLWNTCLVKITPKCALNIIYVVFGNGTLIESCCHDFVQEGKVCHDNLIKYIADRPSLIGREIQFLKKRDDVWSHCVSISKTA
;
A
#
# COMPACT_ATOMS: atom_id res chain seq x y z
N MET A 1 -38.94 -7.93 7.82
CA MET A 1 -37.86 -8.93 7.67
C MET A 1 -37.81 -9.37 6.21
N ALA A 2 -36.78 -8.99 5.46
CA ALA A 2 -36.64 -9.46 4.08
C ALA A 2 -36.31 -10.97 4.11
N LYS A 3 -37.13 -11.80 3.46
CA LYS A 3 -36.78 -13.21 3.21
C LYS A 3 -35.61 -13.21 2.25
N LEU A 4 -34.39 -13.29 2.78
CA LEU A 4 -33.20 -13.54 1.97
C LEU A 4 -33.43 -14.88 1.26
N SER A 5 -33.34 -14.90 -0.07
CA SER A 5 -33.59 -16.13 -0.81
C SER A 5 -32.53 -17.18 -0.43
N SER A 6 -32.89 -18.46 -0.51
CA SER A 6 -31.98 -19.58 -0.21
C SER A 6 -30.63 -19.44 -0.96
N HIS A 7 -30.67 -18.97 -2.21
CA HIS A 7 -29.47 -18.73 -3.02
C HIS A 7 -28.56 -17.66 -2.46
N VAL A 8 -29.13 -16.55 -1.97
CA VAL A 8 -28.33 -15.45 -1.39
C VAL A 8 -27.67 -15.92 -0.10
N THR A 9 -28.38 -16.65 0.75
CA THR A 9 -27.80 -17.24 1.98
C THR A 9 -26.69 -18.24 1.67
N ALA A 10 -26.91 -19.14 0.70
CA ALA A 10 -25.90 -20.10 0.27
C ALA A 10 -24.65 -19.40 -0.28
N LEU A 11 -24.82 -18.33 -1.06
CA LEU A 11 -23.71 -17.52 -1.57
C LEU A 11 -22.91 -16.88 -0.44
N PHE A 12 -23.57 -16.27 0.55
CA PHE A 12 -22.89 -15.70 1.71
C PHE A 12 -22.10 -16.75 2.50
N ILE A 13 -22.65 -17.95 2.67
CA ILE A 13 -21.94 -19.05 3.33
C ILE A 13 -20.69 -19.45 2.53
N VAL A 14 -20.80 -19.62 1.21
CA VAL A 14 -19.65 -19.95 0.36
C VAL A 14 -18.58 -18.87 0.45
N VAL A 15 -18.96 -17.59 0.37
CA VAL A 15 -18.02 -16.47 0.50
C VAL A 15 -17.36 -16.47 1.89
N ALA A 16 -18.14 -16.66 2.97
CA ALA A 16 -17.60 -16.72 4.32
C ALA A 16 -16.64 -17.89 4.51
N LEU A 17 -16.96 -19.08 3.97
CA LEU A 17 -16.08 -20.24 3.98
C LEU A 17 -14.80 -19.94 3.18
N VAL A 18 -14.90 -19.36 2.00
CA VAL A 18 -13.73 -18.96 1.21
C VAL A 18 -12.87 -17.97 2.01
N CYS A 19 -13.43 -16.92 2.60
CA CYS A 19 -12.65 -15.95 3.37
C CYS A 19 -12.03 -16.54 4.65
N ALA A 20 -12.74 -17.43 5.36
CA ALA A 20 -12.27 -18.01 6.62
C ALA A 20 -11.26 -19.16 6.44
N PHE A 21 -11.38 -19.93 5.35
CA PHE A 21 -10.55 -21.12 5.11
C PHE A 21 -9.40 -20.90 4.13
N ASN A 22 -9.33 -19.76 3.43
CA ASN A 22 -8.18 -19.46 2.58
C ASN A 22 -7.08 -18.77 3.41
N PRO A 23 -5.98 -19.44 3.75
CA PRO A 23 -4.90 -18.86 4.56
C PRO A 23 -4.23 -17.66 3.87
N VAL A 24 -4.35 -17.59 2.54
CA VAL A 24 -3.82 -16.48 1.72
C VAL A 24 -4.35 -15.13 2.21
N PHE A 25 -5.65 -15.01 2.51
CA PHE A 25 -6.22 -13.73 2.97
C PHE A 25 -5.67 -13.34 4.35
N SER A 26 -5.58 -14.29 5.29
CA SER A 26 -5.08 -14.03 6.64
C SER A 26 -3.60 -13.63 6.67
N VAL A 27 -2.77 -14.26 5.82
CA VAL A 27 -1.35 -13.91 5.68
C VAL A 27 -1.20 -12.49 5.15
N GLU A 28 -1.95 -12.16 4.10
CA GLU A 28 -1.89 -10.86 3.45
C GLU A 28 -2.32 -9.71 4.37
N GLU A 29 -3.37 -9.91 5.18
CA GLU A 29 -3.80 -8.94 6.20
C GLU A 29 -2.74 -8.74 7.29
N ALA A 30 -2.08 -9.82 7.73
CA ALA A 30 -1.02 -9.75 8.73
C ALA A 30 0.21 -9.00 8.22
N GLU A 31 0.63 -9.22 6.97
CA GLU A 31 1.74 -8.50 6.34
C GLU A 31 1.43 -7.01 6.19
N ALA A 32 0.25 -6.66 5.68
CA ALA A 32 -0.18 -5.26 5.54
C ALA A 32 -0.17 -4.55 6.89
N LYS A 33 -0.73 -5.19 7.91
CA LYS A 33 -0.81 -4.66 9.27
C LYS A 33 0.57 -4.49 9.90
N SER A 34 1.46 -5.46 9.70
CA SER A 34 2.84 -5.38 10.17
C SER A 34 3.57 -4.18 9.54
N LEU A 35 3.44 -4.02 8.22
CA LEU A 35 4.04 -2.92 7.47
C LEU A 35 3.51 -1.56 7.95
N TRP A 36 2.19 -1.44 8.14
CA TRP A 36 1.59 -0.22 8.67
C TRP A 36 2.14 0.14 10.06
N ASN A 37 2.21 -0.83 10.97
CA ASN A 37 2.65 -0.61 12.34
C ASN A 37 4.15 -0.34 12.50
N THR A 38 4.97 -0.71 11.51
CA THR A 38 6.43 -0.61 11.59
C THR A 38 7.01 0.48 10.69
N CYS A 39 6.35 0.80 9.58
CA CYS A 39 6.90 1.65 8.53
C CYS A 39 6.06 2.88 8.18
N LEU A 40 4.89 3.06 8.80
CA LEU A 40 4.00 4.21 8.56
C LEU A 40 3.60 4.89 9.88
N VAL A 41 4.52 4.94 10.85
CA VAL A 41 4.26 5.45 12.21
C VAL A 41 4.36 6.98 12.29
N LYS A 42 5.32 7.56 11.56
CA LYS A 42 5.65 8.99 11.53
C LYS A 42 4.98 9.71 10.37
N ILE A 43 4.63 9.01 9.29
CA ILE A 43 3.98 9.61 8.13
C ILE A 43 2.45 9.73 8.32
N THR A 44 1.92 10.90 7.94
CA THR A 44 0.45 11.09 7.96
C THR A 44 -0.25 10.29 6.84
N PRO A 45 -1.52 9.89 7.03
CA PRO A 45 -2.28 9.22 5.97
C PRO A 45 -2.36 10.01 4.67
N LYS A 46 -2.45 11.35 4.76
CA LYS A 46 -2.43 12.24 3.59
C LYS A 46 -1.12 12.09 2.80
N CYS A 47 0.01 12.09 3.49
CA CYS A 47 1.32 11.96 2.86
C CYS A 47 1.56 10.57 2.30
N ALA A 48 1.17 9.51 3.02
CA ALA A 48 1.25 8.14 2.52
C ALA A 48 0.45 7.97 1.21
N LEU A 49 -0.79 8.48 1.17
CA LEU A 49 -1.62 8.43 -0.04
C LEU A 49 -1.03 9.24 -1.19
N ASN A 50 -0.46 10.42 -0.92
CA ASN A 50 0.19 11.22 -1.96
C ASN A 50 1.36 10.46 -2.61
N ILE A 51 2.22 9.85 -1.80
CA ILE A 51 3.38 9.09 -2.29
C ILE A 51 2.92 7.90 -3.14
N ILE A 52 1.94 7.13 -2.66
CA ILE A 52 1.32 6.04 -3.43
C ILE A 52 0.77 6.57 -4.76
N TYR A 53 0.09 7.72 -4.75
CA TYR A 53 -0.49 8.31 -5.95
C TYR A 53 0.55 8.80 -6.96
N VAL A 54 1.72 9.27 -6.51
CA VAL A 54 2.84 9.64 -7.40
C VAL A 54 3.46 8.40 -8.04
N VAL A 55 3.68 7.35 -7.26
CA VAL A 55 4.31 6.10 -7.75
C VAL A 55 3.38 5.34 -8.69
N PHE A 56 2.16 5.05 -8.25
CA PHE A 56 1.23 4.18 -8.99
C PHE A 56 0.31 4.93 -9.95
N GLY A 57 0.16 6.24 -9.76
CA GLY A 57 -0.62 7.13 -10.62
C GLY A 57 0.28 8.14 -11.35
N ASN A 58 -0.32 9.29 -11.65
CA ASN A 58 0.35 10.45 -12.25
C ASN A 58 0.25 11.67 -11.33
N GLY A 59 0.30 11.43 -10.02
CA GLY A 59 0.23 12.50 -9.03
C GLY A 59 1.48 13.37 -8.98
N THR A 60 1.33 14.53 -8.34
CA THR A 60 2.44 15.42 -7.99
C THR A 60 2.79 15.22 -6.52
N LEU A 61 4.08 15.12 -6.24
CA LEU A 61 4.60 14.97 -4.90
C LEU A 61 4.41 16.26 -4.10
N ILE A 62 3.81 16.15 -2.92
CA ILE A 62 3.72 17.25 -1.97
C ILE A 62 5.05 17.27 -1.21
N GLU A 63 5.92 18.24 -1.49
CA GLU A 63 7.27 18.29 -0.93
C GLU A 63 7.30 18.31 0.60
N SER A 64 6.30 18.92 1.25
CA SER A 64 6.19 18.89 2.72
C SER A 64 6.01 17.48 3.29
N CYS A 65 5.56 16.51 2.50
CA CYS A 65 5.45 15.11 2.90
C CYS A 65 6.80 14.37 2.88
N CYS A 66 7.83 14.93 2.27
CA CYS A 66 9.13 14.27 2.16
C CYS A 66 9.87 14.16 3.49
N HIS A 67 9.67 15.09 4.42
CA HIS A 67 10.36 15.06 5.71
C HIS A 67 9.95 13.84 6.52
N ASP A 68 8.65 13.70 6.82
CA ASP A 68 8.09 12.57 7.57
C ASP A 68 8.41 11.24 6.88
N PHE A 69 8.39 11.23 5.54
CA PHE A 69 8.66 10.04 4.77
C PHE A 69 10.12 9.57 4.85
N VAL A 70 11.08 10.49 4.71
CA VAL A 70 12.50 10.15 4.83
C VAL A 70 12.82 9.68 6.24
N GLN A 71 12.10 10.17 7.27
CA GLN A 71 12.25 9.72 8.65
C GLN A 71 11.80 8.27 8.90
N GLU A 72 10.94 7.70 8.07
CA GLU A 72 10.61 6.25 8.11
C GLU A 72 11.76 5.40 7.58
N GLY A 73 12.60 5.99 6.72
CA GLY A 73 13.77 5.35 6.16
C GLY A 73 13.49 4.57 4.88
N LYS A 74 14.57 4.34 4.12
CA LYS A 74 14.50 3.77 2.78
C LYS A 74 13.90 2.36 2.75
N VAL A 75 14.23 1.54 3.74
CA VAL A 75 13.73 0.16 3.84
C VAL A 75 12.20 0.14 3.89
N CYS A 76 11.61 1.06 4.64
CA CYS A 76 10.16 1.17 4.77
C CYS A 76 9.50 1.60 3.46
N HIS A 77 10.08 2.58 2.77
CA HIS A 77 9.63 2.96 1.43
C HIS A 77 9.72 1.80 0.43
N ASP A 78 10.87 1.13 0.40
CA ASP A 78 11.12 0.02 -0.52
C ASP A 78 10.10 -1.11 -0.32
N ASN A 79 9.85 -1.49 0.93
CA ASN A 79 8.91 -2.53 1.28
C ASN A 79 7.46 -2.12 1.00
N LEU A 80 7.06 -0.89 1.32
CA LEU A 80 5.70 -0.39 1.05
C LEU A 80 5.36 -0.45 -0.43
N ILE A 81 6.23 0.11 -1.27
CA ILE A 81 5.97 0.15 -2.70
C ILE A 81 6.08 -1.24 -3.31
N LYS A 82 7.02 -2.08 -2.86
CA LYS A 82 7.10 -3.47 -3.34
C LYS A 82 5.84 -4.26 -3.00
N TYR A 83 5.35 -4.16 -1.76
CA TYR A 83 4.12 -4.82 -1.31
C TYR A 83 2.91 -4.47 -2.19
N ILE A 84 2.78 -3.21 -2.62
CA ILE A 84 1.70 -2.78 -3.51
C ILE A 84 1.97 -3.20 -4.96
N ALA A 85 3.22 -3.12 -5.44
CA ALA A 85 3.58 -3.49 -6.81
C ALA A 85 3.40 -4.99 -7.09
N ASP A 86 3.50 -5.84 -6.06
CA ASP A 86 3.32 -7.30 -6.13
C ASP A 86 1.88 -7.73 -6.33
N ARG A 87 0.93 -6.78 -6.28
CA ARG A 87 -0.48 -7.08 -6.54
C ARG A 87 -0.67 -7.58 -7.97
N PRO A 88 -1.47 -8.64 -8.20
CA PRO A 88 -1.69 -9.20 -9.53
C PRO A 88 -2.15 -8.19 -10.58
N SER A 89 -2.88 -7.15 -10.18
CA SER A 89 -3.33 -6.07 -11.07
C SER A 89 -2.25 -5.06 -11.46
N LEU A 90 -1.11 -5.06 -10.75
CA LEU A 90 -0.02 -4.10 -10.90
C LEU A 90 1.28 -4.73 -11.40
N ILE A 91 1.46 -6.05 -11.20
CA ILE A 91 2.71 -6.77 -11.51
C ILE A 91 3.19 -6.57 -12.95
N GLY A 92 2.28 -6.45 -13.93
CA GLY A 92 2.64 -6.20 -15.34
C GLY A 92 3.35 -4.86 -15.59
N ARG A 93 3.36 -3.95 -14.61
CA ARG A 93 4.09 -2.67 -14.64
C ARG A 93 5.04 -2.50 -13.47
N GLU A 94 5.39 -3.58 -12.75
CA GLU A 94 6.25 -3.54 -11.56
C GLU A 94 7.53 -2.74 -11.81
N ILE A 95 8.26 -3.03 -12.89
CA ILE A 95 9.52 -2.34 -13.24
C ILE A 95 9.33 -0.82 -13.30
N GLN A 96 8.22 -0.35 -13.87
CA GLN A 96 7.91 1.09 -13.94
C GLN A 96 7.68 1.68 -12.55
N PHE A 97 6.95 0.97 -11.69
CA PHE A 97 6.66 1.43 -10.33
C PHE A 97 7.90 1.42 -9.44
N LEU A 98 8.77 0.43 -9.55
CA LEU A 98 10.04 0.38 -8.82
C LEU A 98 11.00 1.48 -9.28
N LYS A 99 10.99 1.86 -10.56
CA LYS A 99 11.71 3.05 -11.02
C LYS A 99 11.15 4.33 -10.38
N LYS A 100 9.83 4.53 -10.47
CA LYS A 100 9.16 5.70 -9.87
C LYS A 100 9.37 5.78 -8.35
N ARG A 101 9.41 4.64 -7.66
CA ARG A 101 9.78 4.54 -6.24
C ARG A 101 11.14 5.18 -5.97
N ASP A 102 12.15 4.79 -6.72
CA ASP A 102 13.53 5.26 -6.54
C ASP A 102 13.64 6.76 -6.88
N ASP A 103 12.91 7.21 -7.90
CA ASP A 103 12.83 8.63 -8.29
C ASP A 103 12.20 9.47 -7.15
N VAL A 104 11.06 9.03 -6.58
CA VAL A 104 10.40 9.69 -5.45
C VAL A 104 11.29 9.73 -4.22
N TRP A 105 11.97 8.63 -3.91
CA TRP A 105 12.91 8.57 -2.79
C TRP A 105 14.03 9.60 -2.94
N SER A 106 14.67 9.59 -4.12
CA SER A 106 15.80 10.47 -4.41
C SER A 106 15.39 11.93 -4.34
N HIS A 107 14.20 12.25 -4.87
CA HIS A 107 13.62 13.59 -4.78
C HIS A 107 13.39 14.00 -3.32
N CYS A 108 12.72 13.16 -2.52
CA CYS A 108 12.47 13.48 -1.12
C CYS A 108 13.73 13.59 -0.27
N VAL A 109 14.75 12.76 -0.50
CA VAL A 109 16.06 12.91 0.16
C VAL A 109 16.72 14.25 -0.19
N SER A 110 16.56 14.72 -1.43
CA SER A 110 17.05 16.04 -1.84
C SER A 110 16.33 17.15 -1.09
N ILE A 111 15.00 17.14 -1.07
CA ILE A 111 14.17 18.14 -0.37
C ILE A 111 14.48 18.18 1.13
N SER A 112 14.61 17.02 1.77
CA SER A 112 14.89 16.93 3.21
C SER A 112 16.31 17.36 3.61
N LYS A 113 17.24 17.54 2.65
CA LYS A 113 18.57 18.12 2.90
C LYS A 113 18.61 19.63 2.77
N THR A 114 17.65 20.21 2.06
CA THR A 114 17.56 21.66 1.83
C THR A 114 16.66 22.40 2.82
N ALA A 115 15.82 21.66 3.55
CA ALA A 115 14.98 22.16 4.62
C ALA A 115 15.75 22.19 5.95
#